data_AF-A0AAW5J9X1-F1
#
_entry.id   AF-A0AAW5J9X1-F1
#
_cell.length_a   1.000
_cell.length_b   1.000
_cell.length_c   1.000
_cell.angle_alpha   90.00
_cell.angle_beta   90.00
_cell.angle_gamma   90.00
#
_symmetry.space_group_name_H-M   'P 1'
#
loop_
_entity.id
_entity.type
_entity.pdbx_description
1 polymer ?
#
loop_
_entity_poly.entity_id
_entity_poly.type
_entity_poly.pdbx_seq_one_letter_code
_entity_poly.pdbx_strand_id
1 'polypeptide(L)'
;ESISKMLACGTSILGVKYYTCGNEHCPHVKYLCNTCHCRACPSCGKKATDQWIAVQNNRLPDCPWQHLVFTLPDTLWPLFFYNRWLLDALFRLAADNLIYTAKRRGLRVGIFGALHTYGRRLNWHPHVHLSVTAGGLDEQGVWKN
;
A
#
# COMPACT_ATOMS: atom_id res chain seq x y z
N GLU A 1 -5.81 20.42 3.44
CA GLU A 1 -4.57 20.27 4.24
C GLU A 1 -3.43 19.55 3.50
N SER A 2 -3.63 18.32 2.99
CA SER A 2 -2.56 17.54 2.33
C SER A 2 -1.93 18.21 1.10
N ILE A 3 -2.73 18.88 0.28
CA ILE A 3 -2.25 19.61 -0.91
C ILE A 3 -1.35 20.78 -0.51
N SER A 4 -1.77 21.59 0.46
CA SER A 4 -0.98 22.72 0.96
C SER A 4 0.35 22.27 1.55
N LYS A 5 0.36 21.18 2.35
CA LYS A 5 1.58 20.57 2.88
C LYS A 5 2.50 20.07 1.75
N MET A 6 1.94 19.43 0.73
CA MET A 6 2.69 18.98 -0.44
C MET A 6 3.36 20.14 -1.18
N LEU A 7 2.62 21.23 -1.44
CA LEU A 7 3.14 22.41 -2.15
C LEU A 7 4.23 23.13 -1.36
N ALA A 8 4.16 23.12 -0.02
CA ALA A 8 5.18 23.69 0.84
C ALA A 8 6.44 22.80 1.01
N CYS A 9 6.42 21.56 0.52
CA CYS A 9 7.49 20.60 0.74
C CYS A 9 8.82 21.06 0.16
N GLY A 10 9.89 21.08 0.98
CA GLY A 10 11.23 21.48 0.53
C GLY A 10 11.40 22.99 0.36
N THR A 11 10.41 23.78 0.77
CA THR A 11 10.51 25.25 0.84
C THR A 11 10.81 25.70 2.26
N SER A 12 11.22 26.96 2.42
CA SER A 12 11.46 27.56 3.74
C SER A 12 10.20 27.68 4.60
N ILE A 13 9.01 27.55 4.02
CA ILE A 13 7.72 27.59 4.72
C ILE A 13 7.63 26.50 5.80
N LEU A 14 8.26 25.33 5.57
CA LEU A 14 8.29 24.23 6.54
C LEU A 14 9.47 24.30 7.52
N GLY A 15 10.20 25.41 7.52
CA GLY A 15 11.41 25.60 8.31
C GLY A 15 12.67 25.14 7.58
N VAL A 16 13.80 25.69 8.01
CA VAL A 16 15.12 25.48 7.40
C VAL A 16 16.13 25.14 8.48
N LYS A 17 16.98 24.15 8.21
CA LYS A 17 18.20 23.89 8.96
C LYS A 17 19.37 24.43 8.16
N TYR A 18 20.24 25.22 8.77
CA TYR A 18 21.48 25.65 8.15
C TYR A 18 22.66 24.93 8.81
N TYR A 19 23.63 24.54 7.99
CA TYR A 19 24.83 23.84 8.41
C TYR A 19 26.03 24.68 8.00
N THR A 20 26.94 24.89 8.94
CA THR A 20 28.23 25.54 8.71
C THR A 20 29.35 24.53 8.92
N CYS A 21 30.50 24.78 8.31
CA CYS A 21 31.70 24.03 8.62
C CYS A 21 32.17 24.38 10.05
N GLY A 22 32.76 23.41 10.76
CA GLY A 22 33.40 23.67 12.07
C GLY A 22 34.72 24.44 11.96
N ASN A 23 35.26 24.62 10.76
CA ASN A 23 36.39 25.51 10.51
C ASN A 23 35.89 26.95 10.34
N GLU A 24 36.29 27.84 11.24
CA GLU A 24 35.90 29.26 11.26
C GLU A 24 36.30 30.04 10.00
N HIS A 25 37.29 29.55 9.24
CA HIS A 25 37.74 30.17 7.99
C HIS A 25 37.02 29.66 6.74
N CYS A 26 36.11 28.69 6.86
CA CYS A 26 35.40 28.12 5.73
C CYS A 26 34.05 28.86 5.52
N PRO A 27 33.84 29.58 4.42
CA PRO A 27 32.61 30.36 4.19
C PRO A 27 31.43 29.50 3.72
N HIS A 28 31.58 28.18 3.63
CA HIS A 28 30.55 27.31 3.08
C HIS A 28 29.37 27.14 4.05
N VAL A 29 28.17 27.46 3.57
CA VAL A 29 26.91 27.27 4.29
C VAL A 29 25.95 26.45 3.44
N LYS A 30 25.28 25.48 4.06
CA LYS A 30 24.27 24.65 3.40
C LYS A 30 22.92 24.82 4.09
N TYR A 31 21.91 25.21 3.32
CA TYR A 31 20.52 25.30 3.79
C TYR A 31 19.75 24.05 3.36
N LEU A 32 19.05 23.43 4.31
CA LEU A 32 18.18 22.28 4.09
C LEU A 32 16.78 22.61 4.59
N CYS A 33 15.85 22.76 3.66
CA CYS A 33 14.43 22.92 3.96
C CYS A 33 13.82 21.59 4.44
N ASN A 34 12.93 21.66 5.42
CA ASN A 34 12.23 20.49 5.92
C ASN A 34 11.23 19.94 4.89
N THR A 35 10.96 18.65 5.00
CA THR A 35 10.04 17.93 4.12
C THR A 35 8.65 17.80 4.75
N CYS A 36 7.61 17.68 3.93
CA CYS A 36 6.22 17.71 4.43
C CYS A 36 5.72 16.39 5.06
N HIS A 37 6.43 15.27 4.84
CA HIS A 37 6.02 13.93 5.26
C HIS A 37 4.61 13.51 4.80
N CYS A 38 4.05 14.19 3.80
CA CYS A 38 2.71 13.93 3.29
C CYS A 38 2.72 12.76 2.31
N ARG A 39 1.79 11.81 2.49
CA ARG A 39 1.56 10.68 1.57
C ARG A 39 1.25 11.08 0.13
N ALA A 40 0.66 12.26 -0.09
CA ALA A 40 0.34 12.77 -1.42
C ALA A 40 1.55 13.42 -2.11
N CYS A 41 2.64 13.71 -1.37
CA CYS A 41 3.81 14.35 -1.94
C CYS A 41 4.61 13.37 -2.80
N PRO A 42 5.01 13.75 -4.03
CA PRO A 42 5.75 12.88 -4.94
C PRO A 42 7.16 12.52 -4.44
N SER A 43 7.71 13.29 -3.49
CA SER A 43 8.99 12.96 -2.84
C SER A 43 8.78 12.19 -1.53
N CYS A 44 8.08 12.78 -0.56
CA CYS A 44 7.89 12.15 0.76
C CYS A 44 7.04 10.89 0.70
N GLY A 45 5.92 10.94 -0.02
CA GLY A 45 5.02 9.81 -0.20
C GLY A 45 5.72 8.66 -0.91
N LYS A 46 6.44 8.96 -2.01
CA LYS A 46 7.23 7.95 -2.75
C LYS A 46 8.28 7.29 -1.85
N LYS A 47 9.06 8.07 -1.10
CA LYS A 47 10.06 7.52 -0.17
C LYS A 47 9.41 6.60 0.86
N ALA A 48 8.30 7.01 1.47
CA ALA A 48 7.58 6.20 2.43
C ALA A 48 7.03 4.91 1.80
N THR A 49 6.48 4.99 0.59
CA THR A 49 6.03 3.83 -0.19
C THR A 49 7.18 2.87 -0.48
N ASP A 50 8.35 3.36 -0.90
CA ASP A 50 9.50 2.51 -1.19
C ASP A 50 10.02 1.80 0.05
N GLN A 51 10.10 2.50 1.17
CA GLN A 51 10.47 1.90 2.46
C GLN A 51 9.48 0.82 2.87
N TRP A 52 8.18 1.08 2.69
CA TRP A 52 7.14 0.10 2.99
C TRP A 52 7.20 -1.13 2.06
N ILE A 53 7.46 -0.93 0.75
CA ILE A 53 7.66 -2.01 -0.23
C ILE A 53 8.85 -2.88 0.18
N ALA A 54 9.98 -2.27 0.55
CA ALA A 54 11.16 -3.01 0.98
C ALA A 54 10.88 -3.89 2.21
N VAL A 55 10.11 -3.39 3.17
CA VAL A 55 9.67 -4.18 4.34
C VAL A 55 8.77 -5.34 3.93
N GLN A 56 7.85 -5.14 2.98
CA GLN A 56 6.98 -6.23 2.53
C GLN A 56 7.75 -7.29 1.74
N ASN A 57 8.64 -6.89 0.84
CA ASN A 57 9.47 -7.83 0.07
C ASN A 57 10.35 -8.71 0.97
N ASN A 58 10.79 -8.20 2.13
CA ASN A 58 11.52 -9.01 3.11
C ASN A 58 10.64 -9.95 3.94
N ARG A 59 9.31 -9.76 3.93
CA ARG A 59 8.35 -10.59 4.68
C ARG A 59 7.66 -11.63 3.81
N LEU A 60 7.44 -11.30 2.54
CA LEU A 60 6.72 -12.15 1.60
C LEU A 60 7.66 -13.26 1.09
N PRO A 61 7.16 -14.50 0.92
CA PRO A 61 7.96 -15.58 0.37
C PRO A 61 8.36 -15.32 -1.07
N ASP A 62 9.61 -15.68 -1.41
CA ASP A 62 10.11 -15.68 -2.78
C ASP A 62 9.50 -16.85 -3.56
N CYS A 63 8.39 -16.58 -4.23
CA CYS A 63 7.63 -17.55 -5.01
C CYS A 63 6.81 -16.80 -6.09
N PRO A 64 6.26 -17.50 -7.09
CA PRO A 64 5.35 -16.88 -8.04
C PRO A 64 4.04 -16.45 -7.38
N TRP A 65 3.50 -15.31 -7.80
CA TRP A 65 2.24 -14.75 -7.32
C TRP A 65 1.26 -14.55 -8.47
N GLN A 66 -0.02 -14.77 -8.20
CA GLN A 66 -1.12 -14.46 -9.10
C GLN A 66 -1.90 -13.26 -8.56
N HIS A 67 -2.07 -12.22 -9.39
CA HIS A 67 -2.94 -11.09 -9.08
C HIS A 67 -4.37 -11.40 -9.54
N LEU A 68 -5.31 -11.28 -8.61
CA LEU A 68 -6.75 -11.44 -8.80
C LEU A 68 -7.46 -10.14 -8.39
N VAL A 69 -8.52 -9.81 -9.13
CA VAL A 69 -9.36 -8.65 -8.83
C VAL A 69 -10.80 -9.11 -8.69
N PHE A 70 -11.37 -8.90 -7.51
CA PHE A 70 -12.79 -9.14 -7.25
C PHE A 70 -13.54 -7.84 -7.44
N THR A 71 -14.46 -7.84 -8.39
CA THR A 71 -15.39 -6.74 -8.66
C THR A 71 -16.81 -7.22 -8.41
N LEU A 72 -17.66 -6.34 -7.89
CA LEU A 72 -19.08 -6.58 -7.73
C LEU A 72 -19.88 -5.83 -8.80
N PRO A 73 -21.08 -6.33 -9.18
CA PRO A 73 -22.03 -5.61 -10.03
C PRO A 73 -22.30 -4.19 -9.51
N ASP A 74 -22.48 -3.25 -10.43
CA ASP A 74 -22.74 -1.84 -10.12
C ASP A 74 -24.03 -1.60 -9.35
N THR A 75 -25.03 -2.45 -9.56
CA THR A 75 -26.29 -2.49 -8.79
C THR A 75 -26.07 -2.64 -7.28
N LEU A 76 -24.95 -3.25 -6.85
CA LEU A 76 -24.60 -3.41 -5.44
C LEU A 76 -23.72 -2.26 -4.92
N TRP A 77 -23.15 -1.41 -5.77
CA TRP A 77 -22.26 -0.35 -5.32
C TRP A 77 -22.91 0.65 -4.34
N PRO A 78 -24.18 1.07 -4.50
CA PRO A 78 -24.84 1.95 -3.54
C PRO A 78 -24.89 1.38 -2.13
N LEU A 79 -25.06 0.05 -1.98
CA LEU A 79 -25.07 -0.61 -0.68
C LEU A 79 -23.77 -0.31 0.09
N PHE A 80 -22.62 -0.46 -0.54
CA PHE A 80 -21.31 -0.19 0.07
C PHE A 80 -20.98 1.30 0.16
N PHE A 81 -21.59 2.13 -0.69
CA PHE A 81 -21.43 3.58 -0.62
C PHE A 81 -22.03 4.13 0.67
N TYR A 82 -23.29 3.76 0.94
CA TYR A 82 -24.02 4.22 2.12
C TYR A 82 -23.63 3.46 3.39
N ASN A 83 -23.20 2.20 3.27
CA ASN A 83 -22.83 1.35 4.41
C ASN A 83 -21.33 1.02 4.37
N ARG A 84 -20.48 2.04 4.51
CA ARG A 84 -19.02 1.87 4.35
C ARG A 84 -18.39 0.88 5.33
N TRP A 85 -19.02 0.58 6.46
CA TRP A 85 -18.56 -0.46 7.39
C TRP A 85 -18.60 -1.88 6.78
N LEU A 86 -19.40 -2.11 5.74
CA LEU A 86 -19.46 -3.39 5.02
C LEU A 86 -18.25 -3.64 4.12
N LEU A 87 -17.39 -2.63 3.90
CA LEU A 87 -16.20 -2.76 3.06
C LEU A 87 -15.19 -3.78 3.62
N ASP A 88 -15.10 -3.92 4.95
CA ASP A 88 -14.28 -4.96 5.59
C ASP A 88 -14.82 -6.36 5.28
N ALA A 89 -16.15 -6.53 5.32
CA ALA A 89 -16.80 -7.79 4.94
C ALA A 89 -16.54 -8.14 3.47
N LEU A 90 -16.58 -7.15 2.57
CA LEU A 90 -16.24 -7.36 1.16
C LEU A 90 -14.80 -7.88 0.97
N PHE A 91 -13.85 -7.31 1.70
CA PHE A 91 -12.46 -7.76 1.67
C PHE A 91 -12.30 -9.17 2.22
N ARG A 92 -12.92 -9.47 3.37
CA ARG A 92 -12.91 -10.81 3.97
C ARG A 92 -13.49 -11.85 3.04
N LEU A 93 -14.65 -11.60 2.44
CA LEU A 93 -15.27 -12.52 1.48
C LEU A 93 -14.34 -12.86 0.30
N ALA A 94 -13.65 -11.87 -0.25
CA ALA A 94 -12.69 -12.10 -1.33
C ALA A 94 -11.52 -13.00 -0.89
N ALA A 95 -10.95 -12.76 0.30
CA ALA A 95 -9.84 -13.54 0.84
C ALA A 95 -10.27 -14.95 1.28
N ASP A 96 -11.39 -15.06 2.00
CA ASP A 96 -11.92 -16.31 2.53
C ASP A 96 -12.25 -17.32 1.43
N ASN A 97 -12.74 -16.86 0.28
CA ASN A 97 -12.96 -17.73 -0.89
C ASN A 97 -11.65 -18.39 -1.38
N LEU A 98 -10.54 -17.65 -1.39
CA LEU A 98 -9.23 -18.19 -1.78
C LEU A 98 -8.68 -19.14 -0.70
N ILE A 99 -8.79 -18.75 0.57
CA ILE A 99 -8.37 -19.58 1.71
C ILE A 99 -9.15 -20.90 1.74
N TYR A 100 -10.47 -20.83 1.56
CA TYR A 100 -11.35 -22.00 1.48
C TYR A 100 -10.90 -22.95 0.36
N THR A 101 -10.64 -22.41 -0.83
CA THR A 101 -10.19 -23.19 -1.99
C THR A 101 -8.83 -23.86 -1.73
N ALA A 102 -7.88 -23.13 -1.14
CA ALA A 102 -6.56 -23.66 -0.79
C ALA A 102 -6.66 -24.79 0.25
N LYS A 103 -7.46 -24.60 1.30
CA LYS A 103 -7.70 -25.61 2.35
C LYS A 103 -8.27 -26.91 1.78
N ARG A 104 -9.20 -26.84 0.82
CA ARG A 104 -9.73 -28.05 0.14
C ARG A 104 -8.68 -28.83 -0.64
N ARG A 105 -7.54 -28.21 -0.95
CA ARG A 105 -6.38 -28.85 -1.58
C ARG A 105 -5.29 -29.24 -0.56
N GLY A 106 -5.56 -29.08 0.73
CA GLY A 106 -4.57 -29.31 1.79
C GLY A 106 -3.44 -28.27 1.82
N LEU A 107 -3.66 -27.08 1.27
CA LEU A 107 -2.64 -26.03 1.13
C LEU A 107 -2.94 -24.81 1.99
N ARG A 108 -1.87 -24.21 2.53
CA ARG A 108 -1.85 -22.88 3.13
C ARG A 108 -1.15 -21.91 2.17
N VAL A 109 -1.91 -20.96 1.64
CA VAL A 109 -1.44 -19.93 0.71
C VAL A 109 -1.09 -18.63 1.42
N GLY A 110 -0.22 -17.82 0.83
CA GLY A 110 0.00 -16.43 1.20
C GLY A 110 -0.95 -15.51 0.43
N ILE A 111 -1.51 -14.51 1.11
CA ILE A 111 -2.38 -13.49 0.49
C ILE A 111 -1.90 -12.10 0.91
N PHE A 112 -1.69 -11.25 -0.07
CA PHE A 112 -1.48 -9.81 0.10
C PHE A 112 -2.60 -9.07 -0.64
N GLY A 113 -3.23 -8.07 -0.04
CA GLY A 113 -4.40 -7.46 -0.65
C GLY A 113 -4.64 -6.00 -0.32
N ALA A 114 -5.40 -5.34 -1.19
CA ALA A 114 -5.85 -3.96 -1.03
C ALA A 114 -7.31 -3.80 -1.48
N LEU A 115 -8.10 -3.09 -0.67
CA LEU A 115 -9.44 -2.64 -1.06
C LEU A 115 -9.33 -1.26 -1.71
N HIS A 116 -9.86 -1.13 -2.92
CA HIS A 116 -10.04 0.16 -3.58
C HIS A 116 -11.52 0.51 -3.60
N THR A 117 -11.84 1.78 -3.39
CA THR A 117 -13.23 2.28 -3.35
C THR A 117 -13.62 3.12 -4.56
N TYR A 118 -12.62 3.54 -5.35
CA TYR A 118 -12.80 4.36 -6.53
C TYR A 118 -12.02 3.76 -7.70
N GLY A 119 -12.62 3.86 -8.89
CA GLY A 119 -11.97 3.49 -10.14
C GLY A 119 -11.06 4.59 -10.67
N ARG A 120 -10.41 4.32 -11.80
CA ARG A 120 -9.52 5.27 -12.47
C ARG A 120 -10.20 6.60 -12.83
N ARG A 121 -11.52 6.58 -13.11
CA ARG A 121 -12.32 7.77 -13.43
C ARG A 121 -12.85 8.49 -12.19
N LEU A 122 -12.38 8.12 -10.99
CA LEU A 122 -12.87 8.62 -9.70
C LEU A 122 -14.37 8.38 -9.48
N ASN A 123 -14.96 7.44 -10.21
CA ASN A 123 -16.30 6.94 -9.94
C ASN A 123 -16.24 5.96 -8.75
N TRP A 124 -17.29 5.96 -7.95
CA TRP A 124 -17.46 4.94 -6.91
C TRP A 124 -17.43 3.57 -7.58
N HIS A 125 -16.47 2.73 -7.19
CA HIS A 125 -16.22 1.42 -7.78
C HIS A 125 -15.45 0.59 -6.76
N PRO A 126 -16.13 0.04 -5.74
CA PRO A 126 -15.49 -0.82 -4.76
C PRO A 126 -15.00 -2.12 -5.43
N HIS A 127 -13.71 -2.42 -5.30
CA HIS A 127 -13.09 -3.64 -5.81
C HIS A 127 -11.90 -4.05 -4.92
N VAL A 128 -11.64 -5.36 -4.85
CA VAL A 128 -10.58 -5.92 -4.03
C VAL A 128 -9.50 -6.50 -4.92
N HIS A 129 -8.27 -6.01 -4.76
CA HIS A 129 -7.07 -6.59 -5.35
C HIS A 129 -6.46 -7.58 -4.36
N LEU A 130 -6.29 -8.84 -4.77
CA LEU A 130 -5.57 -9.86 -3.99
C LEU A 130 -4.43 -10.42 -4.85
N SER A 131 -3.21 -10.34 -4.35
CA SER A 131 -2.09 -11.16 -4.80
C SER A 131 -2.06 -12.42 -3.94
N VAL A 132 -2.17 -13.58 -4.56
CA VAL A 132 -2.12 -14.89 -3.90
C VAL A 132 -0.90 -15.66 -4.41
N THR A 133 -0.25 -16.41 -3.53
CA THR A 133 0.85 -17.29 -3.95
C THR A 133 0.35 -18.34 -4.94
N ALA A 134 1.08 -18.56 -6.04
CA ALA A 134 0.77 -19.58 -7.04
C ALA A 134 1.29 -20.96 -6.59
N GLY A 135 0.88 -21.34 -5.39
CA GLY A 135 1.37 -22.48 -4.62
C GLY A 135 1.13 -22.23 -3.14
N GLY A 136 1.40 -23.23 -2.30
CA GLY A 136 1.21 -23.14 -0.86
C GLY A 136 1.95 -24.22 -0.09
N LEU A 137 1.92 -24.12 1.23
CA LEU A 137 2.51 -25.11 2.13
C LEU A 137 1.47 -26.19 2.45
N ASP A 138 1.85 -27.45 2.39
CA ASP A 138 1.05 -28.54 2.96
C ASP A 138 1.10 -28.56 4.51
N GLU A 139 0.45 -29.53 5.13
CA GLU A 139 0.41 -29.69 6.59
C GLU A 139 1.81 -29.97 7.18
N GLN A 140 2.72 -30.53 6.39
CA GLN A 140 4.11 -30.81 6.78
C GLN A 140 5.02 -29.59 6.56
N GLY A 141 4.50 -28.49 6.02
CA GLY A 141 5.26 -27.29 5.73
C GLY A 141 6.09 -27.39 4.44
N VAL A 142 5.80 -28.34 3.57
CA VAL A 142 6.46 -28.50 2.27
C VAL A 142 5.71 -27.70 1.22
N TRP A 143 6.45 -26.92 0.43
CA TRP A 143 5.88 -26.15 -0.68
C TRP A 143 5.35 -27.06 -1.80
N LYS A 144 4.16 -26.75 -2.30
CA LYS A 144 3.49 -27.37 -3.45
C LYS A 144 3.03 -26.29 -4.43
N ASN A 145 3.24 -26.54 -5.71
CA ASN A 145 2.71 -25.73 -6.81
C ASN A 145 1.30 -26.19 -7.19
#